data_AF-A0A2N0VIH7-F1
#
_entry.id   AF-A0A2N0VIH7-F1
#
_cell.length_a   1.000
_cell.length_b   1.000
_cell.length_c   1.000
_cell.angle_alpha   90.00
_cell.angle_beta   90.00
_cell.angle_gamma   90.00
#
_symmetry.space_group_name_H-M   'P 1'
#
loop_
_entity.id
_entity.type
_entity.pdbx_description
1 polymer ?
#
loop_
_entity_poly.entity_id
_entity_poly.type
_entity_poly.pdbx_seq_one_letter_code
_entity_poly.pdbx_strand_id
1 'polypeptide(L)'
;MKHFSTHILLTLFALFVFTLSSCTIDSFESNRSILTDEELRVTGQIIGESVSENDSGLLSSFTEAFAIPTSNGLATGNSVLATGSFRNLNDYSYEYISAQGAHQVQFGRTDAMTGIPTQYDLKYIFRDSDGNFIESPNQNSHLIESLEFEGQRTGEIETVSKSSTFNRTDRLILDGLSDQSPLLSLDGSHTGEGLFIRNDATGQIQREYLVDLNFLDVKINKETVEQIRSFRKGVTGALSYESTIRSNQTGSDTEAKIVNGTLEFNGDGTALLKFRDVFETYRIRLESGEVFDDDEFEGRIVEVDLQQNIFTISNGQKIQINSETEIDDDSDFQSLDEVVSAMESGVRIEAEGEYYKPDENVNLWIAGEVEFENEGNEFEEFVENLNLADSSLTLSTGEIFYLNAKTDLEFDDDFNSLEDVIEALNLNLPVYAEGDFYVDPETERFILTEVDFELEMDEFEELVQSVDIDNQVITLINGQQILITEETIIEQDDFNSLEEVAAALDAGISVEADGDYYYNSAEAIWIVYSIKFEEDSDSEED
;
A
#
# COMPACT_ATOMS: atom_id res chain seq x y z
N MET A 1 -62.43 -49.51 -24.41
CA MET A 1 -61.44 -48.45 -24.75
C MET A 1 -61.07 -47.76 -23.46
N LYS A 2 -59.83 -47.53 -23.09
CA LYS A 2 -58.53 -47.84 -23.66
C LYS A 2 -57.58 -47.74 -22.47
N HIS A 3 -56.61 -48.65 -22.44
CA HIS A 3 -55.27 -48.44 -21.92
C HIS A 3 -54.90 -46.95 -21.79
N PHE A 4 -54.96 -46.38 -20.58
CA PHE A 4 -54.45 -45.01 -20.37
C PHE A 4 -53.90 -44.73 -18.96
N SER A 5 -53.65 -45.74 -18.13
CA SER A 5 -53.19 -45.50 -16.74
C SER A 5 -51.83 -46.10 -16.40
N THR A 6 -51.18 -46.83 -17.31
CA THR A 6 -49.93 -47.55 -16.99
C THR A 6 -48.69 -46.95 -17.63
N HIS A 7 -48.83 -46.09 -18.65
CA HIS A 7 -47.68 -45.45 -19.30
C HIS A 7 -47.29 -44.08 -18.72
N ILE A 8 -48.19 -43.40 -17.99
CA ILE A 8 -47.90 -42.12 -17.31
C ILE A 8 -47.12 -42.35 -16.01
N LEU A 9 -47.38 -43.45 -15.30
CA LEU A 9 -46.64 -43.79 -14.08
C LEU A 9 -45.19 -44.24 -14.37
N LEU A 10 -44.95 -44.83 -15.56
CA LEU A 10 -43.63 -45.28 -15.98
C LEU A 10 -42.77 -44.17 -16.62
N THR A 11 -43.38 -43.09 -17.13
CA THR A 11 -42.64 -41.90 -17.59
C THR A 11 -42.27 -40.97 -16.43
N LEU A 12 -43.07 -40.92 -15.36
CA LEU A 12 -42.71 -40.13 -14.18
C LEU A 12 -41.55 -40.73 -13.37
N PHE A 13 -41.35 -42.05 -13.42
CA PHE A 13 -40.24 -42.71 -12.73
C PHE A 13 -38.92 -42.70 -13.54
N ALA A 14 -39.00 -42.56 -14.87
CA ALA A 14 -37.83 -42.44 -15.72
C ALA A 14 -37.24 -41.00 -15.77
N LEU A 15 -38.03 -39.98 -15.38
CA LEU A 15 -37.56 -38.60 -15.30
C LEU A 15 -36.93 -38.23 -13.93
N PHE A 16 -37.10 -39.07 -12.91
CA PHE A 16 -36.54 -38.85 -11.57
C PHE A 16 -35.17 -39.52 -11.35
N VAL A 17 -34.69 -40.30 -12.34
CA VAL A 17 -33.40 -41.01 -12.27
C VAL A 17 -32.30 -40.26 -13.05
N PHE A 18 -32.63 -39.16 -13.73
CA PHE A 18 -31.65 -38.29 -14.43
C PHE A 18 -31.32 -36.98 -13.69
N THR A 19 -31.82 -36.79 -12.45
CA THR A 19 -31.48 -35.63 -11.61
C THR A 19 -30.57 -36.01 -10.42
N LEU A 20 -29.90 -37.16 -10.46
CA LEU A 20 -28.96 -37.64 -9.45
C LEU A 20 -27.60 -37.99 -10.06
N SER A 21 -27.09 -37.13 -10.94
CA SER A 21 -25.70 -37.21 -11.41
C SER A 21 -25.05 -35.84 -11.26
N SER A 22 -24.08 -35.78 -10.34
CA SER A 22 -23.18 -34.68 -10.03
C SER A 22 -23.74 -33.45 -9.31
N CYS A 23 -24.14 -33.65 -8.06
CA CYS A 23 -23.55 -32.87 -6.97
C CYS A 23 -23.04 -33.90 -5.97
N THR A 24 -21.75 -34.23 -6.05
CA THR A 24 -21.05 -34.73 -4.87
C THR A 24 -20.98 -33.52 -3.93
N ILE A 25 -21.98 -33.38 -3.07
CA ILE A 25 -21.75 -32.72 -1.78
C ILE A 25 -20.76 -33.66 -1.10
N ASP A 26 -19.48 -33.35 -1.26
CA ASP A 26 -18.46 -33.94 -0.43
C ASP A 26 -18.81 -33.61 1.02
N SER A 27 -18.78 -34.65 1.82
CA SER A 27 -19.11 -34.63 3.24
C SER A 27 -18.24 -33.61 3.96
N PHE A 28 -18.86 -32.52 4.43
CA PHE A 28 -18.35 -31.55 5.40
C PHE A 28 -18.17 -32.17 6.82
N GLU A 29 -17.64 -33.38 6.91
CA GLU A 29 -17.26 -33.99 8.20
C GLU A 29 -15.77 -34.39 8.19
N SER A 30 -14.96 -33.51 8.79
CA SER A 30 -13.78 -33.87 9.59
C SER A 30 -12.57 -34.51 8.92
N ASN A 31 -12.13 -34.06 7.74
CA ASN A 31 -10.73 -34.24 7.32
C ASN A 31 -9.87 -33.07 7.78
N ARG A 32 -9.64 -32.98 9.10
CA ARG A 32 -8.48 -32.24 9.63
C ARG A 32 -7.23 -33.08 9.37
N SER A 33 -6.80 -33.14 8.12
CA SER A 33 -5.46 -33.63 7.83
C SER A 33 -4.46 -32.68 8.50
N ILE A 34 -3.42 -33.24 9.11
CA ILE A 34 -2.31 -32.43 9.65
C ILE A 34 -1.70 -31.71 8.43
N LEU A 35 -1.62 -30.38 8.49
CA LEU A 35 -0.97 -29.58 7.46
C LEU A 35 0.53 -29.90 7.49
N THR A 36 1.13 -30.04 6.31
CA THR A 36 2.60 -30.11 6.21
C THR A 36 3.20 -28.70 6.29
N ASP A 37 4.49 -28.60 6.60
CA ASP A 37 5.20 -27.31 6.65
C ASP A 37 5.13 -26.59 5.29
N GLU A 38 5.22 -27.33 4.18
CA GLU A 38 4.98 -26.79 2.82
C GLU A 38 3.58 -26.19 2.68
N GLU A 39 2.55 -26.84 3.22
CA GLU A 39 1.17 -26.34 3.16
C GLU A 39 0.96 -25.13 4.05
N LEU A 40 1.62 -25.07 5.22
CA LEU A 40 1.61 -23.89 6.09
C LEU A 40 2.28 -22.72 5.40
N ARG A 41 3.49 -22.90 4.83
CA ARG A 41 4.21 -21.84 4.12
C ARG A 41 3.47 -21.34 2.89
N VAL A 42 2.89 -22.23 2.09
CA VAL A 42 2.08 -21.83 0.92
C VAL A 42 0.79 -21.14 1.34
N THR A 43 0.12 -21.62 2.39
CA THR A 43 -1.07 -20.94 2.92
C THR A 43 -0.70 -19.56 3.45
N GLY A 44 0.42 -19.45 4.17
CA GLY A 44 0.95 -18.18 4.65
C GLY A 44 1.16 -17.22 3.49
N GLN A 45 1.81 -17.65 2.42
CA GLN A 45 2.04 -16.82 1.24
C GLN A 45 0.74 -16.36 0.57
N ILE A 46 -0.27 -17.23 0.48
CA ILE A 46 -1.60 -16.87 -0.03
C ILE A 46 -2.28 -15.83 0.86
N ILE A 47 -2.20 -15.99 2.19
CA ILE A 47 -2.74 -15.00 3.14
C ILE A 47 -1.97 -13.68 3.03
N GLY A 48 -0.64 -13.74 2.92
CA GLY A 48 0.23 -12.58 2.76
C GLY A 48 -0.10 -11.79 1.50
N GLU A 49 -0.23 -12.46 0.36
CA GLU A 49 -0.69 -11.85 -0.89
C GLU A 49 -2.10 -11.27 -0.78
N SER A 50 -2.99 -11.93 -0.02
CA SER A 50 -4.36 -11.44 0.20
C SER A 50 -4.40 -10.17 1.06
N VAL A 51 -3.35 -9.86 1.82
CA VAL A 51 -3.29 -8.63 2.62
C VAL A 51 -2.35 -7.57 2.06
N SER A 52 -1.44 -7.90 1.15
CA SER A 52 -0.35 -6.99 0.78
C SER A 52 -0.77 -5.74 0.00
N GLU A 53 0.13 -4.76 -0.02
CA GLU A 53 0.00 -3.50 -0.75
C GLU A 53 0.36 -3.69 -2.24
N ASN A 54 1.51 -4.29 -2.55
CA ASN A 54 2.00 -4.35 -3.93
C ASN A 54 1.44 -5.53 -4.74
N ASP A 55 0.93 -6.59 -4.10
CA ASP A 55 0.34 -7.73 -4.81
C ASP A 55 -1.19 -7.70 -4.84
N SER A 56 -1.77 -6.51 -4.98
CA SER A 56 -3.22 -6.33 -5.13
C SER A 56 -4.06 -6.88 -3.97
N GLY A 57 -3.49 -6.98 -2.77
CA GLY A 57 -4.15 -7.49 -1.57
C GLY A 57 -5.11 -6.47 -0.95
N LEU A 58 -5.53 -6.73 0.28
CA LEU A 58 -6.40 -5.85 1.05
C LEU A 58 -5.84 -4.43 1.18
N LEU A 59 -4.55 -4.29 1.50
CA LEU A 59 -3.95 -2.98 1.70
C LEU A 59 -3.95 -2.15 0.40
N SER A 60 -3.78 -2.80 -0.75
CA SER A 60 -3.82 -2.10 -2.03
C SER A 60 -5.20 -1.50 -2.34
N SER A 61 -6.29 -2.06 -1.79
CA SER A 61 -7.65 -1.54 -1.98
C SER A 61 -7.88 -0.19 -1.31
N PHE A 62 -6.99 0.22 -0.40
CA PHE A 62 -7.13 1.51 0.29
C PHE A 62 -6.97 2.69 -0.66
N THR A 63 -6.07 2.59 -1.63
CA THR A 63 -5.92 3.60 -2.68
C THR A 63 -7.26 3.87 -3.35
N GLU A 64 -7.94 2.81 -3.83
CA GLU A 64 -9.27 2.98 -4.44
C GLU A 64 -10.35 3.36 -3.42
N ALA A 65 -10.28 2.88 -2.17
CA ALA A 65 -11.27 3.20 -1.14
C ALA A 65 -11.26 4.70 -0.78
N PHE A 66 -10.09 5.34 -0.75
CA PHE A 66 -9.97 6.77 -0.45
C PHE A 66 -10.17 7.68 -1.67
N ALA A 67 -10.43 7.10 -2.85
CA ALA A 67 -10.77 7.86 -4.04
C ALA A 67 -12.19 8.43 -3.99
N ILE A 68 -12.41 9.54 -4.69
CA ILE A 68 -13.72 10.14 -4.90
C ILE A 68 -14.18 9.89 -6.34
N PRO A 69 -15.27 9.14 -6.55
CA PRO A 69 -15.75 8.83 -7.90
C PRO A 69 -16.49 10.00 -8.54
N THR A 70 -16.20 10.28 -9.81
CA THR A 70 -16.86 11.32 -10.61
C THR A 70 -17.27 10.83 -11.98
N SER A 71 -17.91 11.69 -12.77
CA SER A 71 -18.34 11.33 -14.12
C SER A 71 -17.20 11.00 -15.08
N ASN A 72 -15.97 11.43 -14.80
CA ASN A 72 -14.86 11.36 -15.74
C ASN A 72 -13.65 10.60 -15.21
N GLY A 73 -13.71 10.13 -13.96
CA GLY A 73 -12.62 9.35 -13.37
C GLY A 73 -12.75 9.21 -11.87
N LEU A 74 -11.66 8.80 -11.26
CA LEU A 74 -11.49 8.84 -9.82
C LEU A 74 -10.62 10.05 -9.48
N ALA A 75 -11.09 10.90 -8.57
CA ALA A 75 -10.30 11.96 -7.98
C ALA A 75 -9.61 11.46 -6.71
N THR A 76 -8.47 12.03 -6.39
CA THR A 76 -7.82 11.82 -5.11
C THR A 76 -8.62 12.50 -4.00
N GLY A 77 -8.99 11.75 -2.96
CA GLY A 77 -9.79 12.27 -1.85
C GLY A 77 -9.03 13.26 -0.96
N ASN A 78 -9.76 13.94 -0.08
CA ASN A 78 -9.19 14.90 0.88
C ASN A 78 -8.69 14.21 2.17
N SER A 79 -8.08 13.04 2.03
CA SER A 79 -7.48 12.32 3.16
C SER A 79 -5.99 12.21 2.89
N VAL A 80 -5.16 12.33 3.93
CA VAL A 80 -3.73 12.01 3.81
C VAL A 80 -3.48 10.55 3.36
N LEU A 81 -4.50 9.70 3.48
CA LEU A 81 -4.45 8.32 3.03
C LEU A 81 -4.73 8.17 1.53
N ALA A 82 -5.12 9.24 0.84
CA ALA A 82 -5.38 9.24 -0.58
C ALA A 82 -4.08 9.55 -1.33
N THR A 83 -3.30 8.49 -1.62
CA THR A 83 -1.99 8.55 -2.27
C THR A 83 -2.04 8.10 -3.74
N GLY A 84 -3.23 7.95 -4.31
CA GLY A 84 -3.42 7.34 -5.63
C GLY A 84 -3.49 8.36 -6.77
N SER A 85 -2.66 8.15 -7.78
CA SER A 85 -2.86 8.72 -9.12
C SER A 85 -3.74 7.79 -9.95
N PHE A 86 -4.89 8.27 -10.43
CA PHE A 86 -5.88 7.48 -11.17
C PHE A 86 -5.87 7.76 -12.68
N ARG A 87 -4.68 7.78 -13.27
CA ARG A 87 -4.50 7.95 -14.72
C ARG A 87 -4.73 6.65 -15.47
N ASN A 88 -4.96 6.74 -16.79
CA ASN A 88 -5.05 5.61 -17.71
C ASN A 88 -6.12 4.56 -17.36
N LEU A 89 -7.26 5.02 -16.83
CA LEU A 89 -8.42 4.15 -16.59
C LEU A 89 -9.08 3.78 -17.92
N ASN A 90 -9.21 2.49 -18.17
CA ASN A 90 -9.86 1.96 -19.36
C ASN A 90 -11.33 1.64 -19.07
N ASP A 91 -12.21 1.88 -20.04
CA ASP A 91 -13.63 1.53 -19.96
C ASP A 91 -14.33 2.10 -18.69
N TYR A 92 -13.93 3.30 -18.26
CA TYR A 92 -14.48 3.94 -17.06
C TYR A 92 -15.98 4.20 -17.18
N SER A 93 -16.74 3.83 -16.16
CA SER A 93 -18.15 4.16 -16.03
C SER A 93 -18.49 4.51 -14.60
N TYR A 94 -19.42 5.47 -14.44
CA TYR A 94 -19.86 5.97 -13.15
C TYR A 94 -21.39 6.20 -13.12
N GLU A 95 -22.02 5.81 -12.02
CA GLU A 95 -23.43 6.10 -11.74
C GLU A 95 -23.65 6.44 -10.25
N TYR A 96 -24.46 7.47 -9.97
CA TYR A 96 -24.96 7.75 -8.63
C TYR A 96 -26.43 7.28 -8.47
N ILE A 97 -26.65 6.39 -7.50
CA ILE A 97 -27.95 5.81 -7.16
C ILE A 97 -28.51 6.49 -5.90
N SER A 98 -29.21 7.61 -6.10
CA SER A 98 -29.77 8.45 -5.02
C SER A 98 -30.62 7.71 -3.98
N ALA A 99 -31.34 6.65 -4.37
CA ALA A 99 -32.16 5.86 -3.45
C ALA A 99 -31.33 5.10 -2.39
N GLN A 100 -30.05 4.86 -2.66
CA GLN A 100 -29.13 4.14 -1.79
C GLN A 100 -27.99 5.04 -1.27
N GLY A 101 -27.85 6.25 -1.80
CA GLY A 101 -26.67 7.10 -1.56
C GLY A 101 -25.38 6.46 -2.08
N ALA A 102 -25.47 5.63 -3.12
CA ALA A 102 -24.36 4.80 -3.60
C ALA A 102 -23.80 5.35 -4.91
N HIS A 103 -22.48 5.50 -4.96
CA HIS A 103 -21.70 5.76 -6.16
C HIS A 103 -21.15 4.44 -6.67
N GLN A 104 -21.42 4.08 -7.92
CA GLN A 104 -20.91 2.86 -8.55
C GLN A 104 -19.93 3.22 -9.66
N VAL A 105 -18.80 2.52 -9.70
CA VAL A 105 -17.74 2.75 -10.66
C VAL A 105 -17.24 1.42 -11.24
N GLN A 106 -16.98 1.37 -12.54
CA GLN A 106 -16.29 0.24 -13.16
C GLN A 106 -15.17 0.76 -14.08
N PHE A 107 -14.01 0.13 -14.06
CA PHE A 107 -12.90 0.42 -14.97
C PHE A 107 -11.88 -0.73 -15.01
N GLY A 108 -10.97 -0.68 -15.97
CA GLY A 108 -9.78 -1.53 -16.03
C GLY A 108 -8.49 -0.70 -15.93
N ARG A 109 -7.49 -1.20 -15.20
CA ARG A 109 -6.13 -0.64 -15.17
C ARG A 109 -5.15 -1.67 -15.71
N THR A 110 -4.17 -1.21 -16.48
CA THR A 110 -3.05 -2.05 -16.91
C THR A 110 -1.81 -1.59 -16.18
N ASP A 111 -1.15 -2.50 -15.47
CA ASP A 111 0.12 -2.21 -14.82
C ASP A 111 1.16 -1.83 -15.87
N ALA A 112 1.79 -0.66 -15.71
CA ALA A 112 2.66 -0.09 -16.73
C ALA A 112 3.96 -0.90 -16.92
N MET A 113 4.41 -1.59 -15.87
CA MET A 113 5.67 -2.34 -15.85
C MET A 113 5.50 -3.74 -16.42
N THR A 114 4.44 -4.43 -16.02
CA THR A 114 4.16 -5.83 -16.37
C THR A 114 3.20 -5.98 -17.55
N GLY A 115 2.39 -4.95 -17.84
CA GLY A 115 1.34 -5.00 -18.85
C GLY A 115 0.13 -5.85 -18.44
N ILE A 116 0.02 -6.23 -17.17
CA ILE A 116 -1.05 -7.11 -16.68
C ILE A 116 -2.31 -6.27 -16.41
N PRO A 117 -3.47 -6.64 -17.00
CA PRO A 117 -4.72 -5.93 -16.76
C PRO A 117 -5.41 -6.40 -15.48
N THR A 118 -5.94 -5.45 -14.72
CA THR A 118 -6.83 -5.67 -13.57
C THR A 118 -8.15 -4.95 -13.79
N GLN A 119 -9.26 -5.61 -13.48
CA GLN A 119 -10.62 -5.06 -13.59
C GLN A 119 -11.16 -4.70 -12.20
N TYR A 120 -11.89 -3.59 -12.12
CA TYR A 120 -12.42 -3.01 -10.89
C TYR A 120 -13.94 -2.77 -11.03
N ASP A 121 -14.70 -3.17 -10.02
CA ASP A 121 -16.10 -2.78 -9.79
C ASP A 121 -16.23 -2.29 -8.35
N LEU A 122 -16.44 -0.99 -8.19
CA LEU A 122 -16.35 -0.28 -6.92
C LEU A 122 -17.69 0.35 -6.57
N LYS A 123 -17.99 0.38 -5.28
CA LYS A 123 -19.17 1.03 -4.72
C LYS A 123 -18.80 1.81 -3.47
N TYR A 124 -19.22 3.07 -3.43
CA TYR A 124 -18.97 3.99 -2.32
C TYR A 124 -20.28 4.53 -1.75
N ILE A 125 -20.35 4.67 -0.44
CA ILE A 125 -21.42 5.39 0.26
C ILE A 125 -20.76 6.35 1.26
N PHE A 126 -20.70 7.62 0.89
CA PHE A 126 -20.13 8.68 1.72
C PHE A 126 -21.17 9.24 2.68
N ARG A 127 -20.76 9.50 3.93
CA ARG A 127 -21.64 10.09 4.95
C ARG A 127 -20.98 11.24 5.69
N ASP A 128 -21.80 12.21 6.08
CA ASP A 128 -21.41 13.28 6.98
C ASP A 128 -21.39 12.84 8.45
N SER A 129 -20.97 13.72 9.35
CA SER A 129 -20.93 13.47 10.79
C SER A 129 -22.31 13.19 11.43
N ASP A 130 -23.40 13.57 10.76
CA ASP A 130 -24.78 13.30 11.17
C ASP A 130 -25.32 11.98 10.57
N GLY A 131 -24.54 11.32 9.70
CA GLY A 131 -24.86 10.07 9.02
C GLY A 131 -25.68 10.23 7.72
N ASN A 132 -25.88 11.46 7.23
CA ASN A 132 -26.59 11.72 5.98
C ASN A 132 -25.70 11.38 4.78
N PHE A 133 -26.32 10.93 3.69
CA PHE A 133 -25.60 10.67 2.45
C PHE A 133 -25.07 11.97 1.83
N ILE A 134 -23.84 11.89 1.32
CA ILE A 134 -23.24 12.97 0.54
C ILE A 134 -23.36 12.60 -0.94
N GLU A 135 -24.26 13.27 -1.66
CA GLU A 135 -24.53 13.02 -3.10
C GLU A 135 -23.40 13.54 -4.01
N SER A 136 -22.67 14.56 -3.57
CA SER A 136 -21.57 15.16 -4.33
C SER A 136 -20.33 15.17 -3.44
N PRO A 137 -19.73 13.99 -3.17
CA PRO A 137 -18.57 13.85 -2.27
C PRO A 137 -17.40 14.72 -2.71
N ASN A 138 -17.25 14.89 -4.02
CA ASN A 138 -16.22 15.74 -4.59
C ASN A 138 -16.35 17.23 -4.21
N GLN A 139 -17.57 17.75 -4.11
CA GLN A 139 -17.82 19.15 -3.71
C GLN A 139 -17.90 19.33 -2.20
N ASN A 140 -18.04 18.23 -1.46
CA ASN A 140 -18.35 18.20 -0.04
C ASN A 140 -17.38 17.27 0.71
N SER A 141 -16.15 17.15 0.22
CA SER A 141 -15.16 16.20 0.71
C SER A 141 -14.79 16.48 2.17
N HIS A 142 -14.67 17.76 2.52
CA HIS A 142 -14.49 18.25 3.89
C HIS A 142 -15.63 17.86 4.87
N LEU A 143 -16.79 17.40 4.37
CA LEU A 143 -17.89 16.93 5.21
C LEU A 143 -17.85 15.43 5.45
N ILE A 144 -16.99 14.67 4.76
CA ILE A 144 -16.95 13.21 4.84
C ILE A 144 -16.41 12.78 6.21
N GLU A 145 -17.24 12.10 6.99
CA GLU A 145 -16.85 11.50 8.27
C GLU A 145 -16.67 9.99 8.16
N SER A 146 -17.49 9.33 7.34
CA SER A 146 -17.41 7.88 7.14
C SER A 146 -17.68 7.46 5.71
N LEU A 147 -17.15 6.28 5.38
CA LEU A 147 -17.26 5.64 4.08
C LEU A 147 -17.58 4.16 4.26
N GLU A 148 -18.63 3.71 3.58
CA GLU A 148 -18.83 2.28 3.30
C GLU A 148 -18.39 2.03 1.85
N PHE A 149 -17.36 1.19 1.69
CA PHE A 149 -16.73 0.85 0.42
C PHE A 149 -16.88 -0.65 0.16
N GLU A 150 -17.25 -1.00 -1.07
CA GLU A 150 -17.20 -2.37 -1.58
C GLU A 150 -16.43 -2.36 -2.90
N GLY A 151 -15.34 -3.11 -2.98
CA GLY A 151 -14.47 -3.16 -4.15
C GLY A 151 -14.28 -4.60 -4.62
N GLN A 152 -14.70 -4.91 -5.85
CA GLN A 152 -14.41 -6.18 -6.50
C GLN A 152 -13.27 -6.00 -7.51
N ARG A 153 -12.29 -6.90 -7.45
CA ARG A 153 -11.09 -6.85 -8.30
C ARG A 153 -10.81 -8.21 -8.92
N THR A 154 -10.46 -8.23 -10.19
CA THR A 154 -10.03 -9.46 -10.89
C THR A 154 -8.78 -9.17 -11.69
N GLY A 155 -7.72 -9.95 -11.47
CA GLY A 155 -6.42 -9.71 -12.09
C GLY A 155 -5.46 -10.88 -11.91
N GLU A 156 -4.19 -10.60 -12.22
CA GLU A 156 -3.09 -11.56 -12.14
C GLU A 156 -1.87 -10.89 -11.50
N ILE A 157 -1.01 -11.71 -10.89
CA ILE A 157 0.28 -11.31 -10.32
C ILE A 157 1.33 -12.20 -10.99
N GLU A 158 2.43 -11.62 -11.46
CA GLU A 158 3.55 -12.37 -12.02
C GLU A 158 4.86 -11.78 -11.51
N THR A 159 5.68 -12.63 -10.90
CA THR A 159 7.02 -12.31 -10.39
C THR A 159 8.01 -13.38 -10.85
N VAL A 160 9.29 -13.23 -10.50
CA VAL A 160 10.31 -14.24 -10.79
C VAL A 160 10.05 -15.60 -10.13
N SER A 161 9.39 -15.63 -8.96
CA SER A 161 9.25 -16.84 -8.12
C SER A 161 7.80 -17.31 -7.95
N LYS A 162 6.82 -16.43 -8.15
CA LYS A 162 5.38 -16.72 -8.01
C LYS A 162 4.55 -16.13 -9.16
N SER A 163 3.42 -16.77 -9.45
CA SER A 163 2.34 -16.19 -10.25
C SER A 163 0.99 -16.55 -9.64
N SER A 164 0.03 -15.63 -9.67
CA SER A 164 -1.34 -15.89 -9.21
C SER A 164 -2.39 -15.27 -10.13
N THR A 165 -3.56 -15.90 -10.22
CA THR A 165 -4.78 -15.27 -10.73
C THR A 165 -5.76 -15.13 -9.58
N PHE A 166 -6.42 -13.98 -9.46
CA PHE A 166 -7.27 -13.68 -8.32
C PHE A 166 -8.61 -13.03 -8.71
N ASN A 167 -9.63 -13.29 -7.90
CA ASN A 167 -10.88 -12.56 -7.81
C ASN A 167 -11.09 -12.20 -6.34
N ARG A 168 -11.09 -10.91 -6.03
CA ARG A 168 -11.12 -10.37 -4.67
C ARG A 168 -12.34 -9.49 -4.48
N THR A 169 -12.89 -9.47 -3.28
CA THR A 169 -13.96 -8.57 -2.86
C THR A 169 -13.64 -8.04 -1.48
N ASP A 170 -13.48 -6.73 -1.40
CA ASP A 170 -13.26 -5.99 -0.18
C ASP A 170 -14.55 -5.31 0.24
N ARG A 171 -14.85 -5.34 1.53
CA ARG A 171 -15.92 -4.57 2.15
C ARG A 171 -15.34 -3.85 3.34
N LEU A 172 -15.33 -2.53 3.28
CA LEU A 172 -14.71 -1.67 4.28
C LEU A 172 -15.75 -0.70 4.82
N ILE A 173 -15.76 -0.53 6.13
CA ILE A 173 -16.51 0.50 6.84
C ILE A 173 -15.46 1.32 7.57
N LEU A 174 -15.27 2.55 7.11
CA LEU A 174 -14.25 3.48 7.57
C LEU A 174 -14.93 4.59 8.35
N ASP A 175 -14.52 4.80 9.60
CA ASP A 175 -15.05 5.83 10.49
C ASP A 175 -13.93 6.71 11.04
N GLY A 176 -14.14 8.03 11.00
CA GLY A 176 -13.15 9.02 11.41
C GLY A 176 -12.28 9.50 10.24
N LEU A 177 -12.86 9.64 9.03
CA LEU A 177 -12.16 10.17 7.86
C LEU A 177 -11.82 11.66 7.99
N SER A 178 -12.65 12.43 8.69
CA SER A 178 -12.39 13.85 8.92
C SER A 178 -11.14 14.12 9.77
N ASP A 179 -10.57 15.31 9.65
CA ASP A 179 -9.37 15.74 10.38
C ASP A 179 -9.61 15.91 11.89
N GLN A 180 -10.86 15.79 12.34
CA GLN A 180 -11.21 15.87 13.75
C GLN A 180 -10.82 14.59 14.52
N SER A 181 -10.54 13.50 13.82
CA SER A 181 -10.09 12.24 14.42
C SER A 181 -8.64 11.91 14.02
N PRO A 182 -7.72 11.73 14.99
CA PRO A 182 -6.35 11.30 14.70
C PRO A 182 -6.26 9.82 14.30
N LEU A 183 -7.33 9.05 14.54
CA LEU A 183 -7.40 7.63 14.22
C LEU A 183 -8.52 7.38 13.22
N LEU A 184 -8.24 6.58 12.20
CA LEU A 184 -9.26 5.97 11.34
C LEU A 184 -9.56 4.57 11.87
N SER A 185 -10.83 4.27 12.13
CA SER A 185 -11.26 2.91 12.50
C SER A 185 -11.74 2.16 11.26
N LEU A 186 -11.39 0.87 11.19
CA LEU A 186 -11.76 0.01 10.07
C LEU A 186 -12.48 -1.23 10.56
N ASP A 187 -13.65 -1.47 9.99
CA ASP A 187 -14.39 -2.72 10.11
C ASP A 187 -14.69 -3.26 8.71
N GLY A 188 -14.97 -4.56 8.61
CA GLY A 188 -15.31 -5.19 7.34
C GLY A 188 -14.68 -6.56 7.12
N SER A 189 -14.55 -6.91 5.84
CA SER A 189 -14.11 -8.23 5.39
C SER A 189 -13.43 -8.17 4.04
N HIS A 190 -12.53 -9.11 3.80
CA HIS A 190 -11.92 -9.39 2.51
C HIS A 190 -12.21 -10.83 2.12
N THR A 191 -12.61 -11.08 0.88
CA THR A 191 -12.71 -12.43 0.33
C THR A 191 -11.90 -12.52 -0.94
N GLY A 192 -11.07 -13.55 -1.09
CA GLY A 192 -10.24 -13.75 -2.27
C GLY A 192 -10.30 -15.20 -2.73
N GLU A 193 -10.47 -15.44 -4.02
CA GLU A 193 -10.36 -16.77 -4.61
C GLU A 193 -9.45 -16.73 -5.84
N GLY A 194 -8.82 -17.85 -6.15
CA GLY A 194 -7.87 -17.84 -7.25
C GLY A 194 -7.05 -19.10 -7.40
N LEU A 195 -6.03 -18.96 -8.25
CA LEU A 195 -4.98 -19.95 -8.45
C LEU A 195 -3.65 -19.35 -8.05
N PHE A 196 -2.94 -20.00 -7.14
CA PHE A 196 -1.59 -19.66 -6.72
C PHE A 196 -0.60 -20.67 -7.28
N ILE A 197 0.49 -20.17 -7.87
CA ILE A 197 1.59 -20.96 -8.42
C ILE A 197 2.90 -20.42 -7.88
N ARG A 198 3.73 -21.29 -7.30
CA ARG A 198 5.09 -20.98 -6.87
C ARG A 198 6.07 -21.93 -7.55
N ASN A 199 7.15 -21.37 -8.07
CA ASN A 199 8.27 -22.17 -8.56
C ASN A 199 9.28 -22.31 -7.42
N ASP A 200 9.61 -23.55 -7.06
CA ASP A 200 10.65 -23.88 -6.08
C ASP A 200 11.76 -24.69 -6.75
N ALA A 201 12.86 -24.90 -6.02
CA ALA A 201 14.01 -25.67 -6.51
C ALA A 201 13.68 -27.14 -6.85
N THR A 202 12.58 -27.66 -6.32
CA THR A 202 12.13 -29.06 -6.44
C THR A 202 11.02 -29.27 -7.47
N GLY A 203 10.38 -28.21 -7.95
CA GLY A 203 9.26 -28.23 -8.89
C GLY A 203 8.36 -27.00 -8.79
N GLN A 204 7.16 -27.13 -9.34
CA GLN A 204 6.15 -26.07 -9.33
C GLN A 204 5.03 -26.49 -8.40
N ILE A 205 4.79 -25.72 -7.33
CA ILE A 205 3.64 -25.88 -6.43
C ILE A 205 2.46 -25.11 -7.00
N GLN A 206 1.29 -25.75 -7.03
CA GLN A 206 0.05 -25.14 -7.49
C GLN A 206 -1.07 -25.40 -6.48
N ARG A 207 -1.77 -24.34 -6.07
CA ARG A 207 -2.93 -24.40 -5.16
C ARG A 207 -4.06 -23.53 -5.71
N GLU A 208 -5.26 -24.10 -5.77
CA GLU A 208 -6.48 -23.29 -5.83
C GLU A 208 -6.82 -22.89 -4.41
N TYR A 209 -7.29 -21.65 -4.23
CA TYR A 209 -7.60 -21.13 -2.91
C TYR A 209 -8.92 -20.35 -2.87
N LEU A 210 -9.49 -20.29 -1.67
CA LEU A 210 -10.53 -19.37 -1.24
C LEU A 210 -10.12 -18.87 0.16
N VAL A 211 -10.05 -17.57 0.37
CA VAL A 211 -9.66 -16.91 1.61
C VAL A 211 -10.77 -15.96 2.03
N ASP A 212 -11.17 -16.02 3.29
CA ASP A 212 -12.07 -15.09 3.95
C ASP A 212 -11.33 -14.46 5.13
N LEU A 213 -11.18 -13.13 5.13
CA LEU A 213 -10.63 -12.33 6.22
C LEU A 213 -11.72 -11.47 6.84
N ASN A 214 -11.72 -11.33 8.16
CA ASN A 214 -12.64 -10.44 8.88
C ASN A 214 -11.86 -9.57 9.85
N PHE A 215 -12.20 -8.29 9.91
CA PHE A 215 -11.50 -7.30 10.70
C PHE A 215 -11.76 -7.46 12.19
N LEU A 216 -10.73 -7.28 13.00
CA LEU A 216 -10.75 -7.33 14.46
C LEU A 216 -10.04 -6.09 15.01
N ASP A 217 -10.80 -5.01 15.21
CA ASP A 217 -10.31 -3.75 15.80
C ASP A 217 -9.11 -3.14 15.03
N VAL A 218 -9.20 -3.10 13.70
CA VAL A 218 -8.16 -2.50 12.85
C VAL A 218 -8.27 -0.98 12.91
N LYS A 219 -7.12 -0.32 13.05
CA LYS A 219 -7.01 1.14 13.15
C LYS A 219 -5.80 1.65 12.37
N ILE A 220 -5.90 2.85 11.84
CA ILE A 220 -4.79 3.58 11.24
C ILE A 220 -4.54 4.85 12.03
N ASN A 221 -3.27 5.09 12.37
CA ASN A 221 -2.83 6.36 12.92
C ASN A 221 -2.50 7.33 11.77
N LYS A 222 -3.31 8.38 11.60
CA LYS A 222 -3.14 9.33 10.49
C LYS A 222 -1.84 10.13 10.59
N GLU A 223 -1.45 10.53 11.80
CA GLU A 223 -0.19 11.27 12.04
C GLU A 223 1.02 10.42 11.61
N THR A 224 0.99 9.11 11.89
CA THR A 224 2.05 8.19 11.46
C THR A 224 2.09 8.04 9.94
N VAL A 225 0.93 7.93 9.28
CA VAL A 225 0.88 7.85 7.81
C VAL A 225 1.30 9.17 7.18
N GLU A 226 0.97 10.32 7.78
CA GLU A 226 1.43 11.65 7.35
C GLU A 226 2.94 11.78 7.41
N GLN A 227 3.53 11.44 8.55
CA GLN A 227 4.98 11.57 8.78
C GLN A 227 5.78 10.61 7.91
N ILE A 228 5.32 9.36 7.78
CA ILE A 228 6.09 8.28 7.13
C ILE A 228 5.65 8.06 5.68
N ARG A 229 4.59 8.74 5.22
CA ARG A 229 3.96 8.55 3.90
C ARG A 229 3.68 7.09 3.54
N SER A 230 3.45 6.25 4.56
CA SER A 230 3.31 4.81 4.40
C SER A 230 2.13 4.29 5.19
N PHE A 231 1.11 3.83 4.47
CA PHE A 231 -0.08 3.24 5.07
C PHE A 231 0.28 2.01 5.93
N ARG A 232 1.11 1.11 5.39
CA ARG A 232 1.51 -0.15 6.03
C ARG A 232 2.24 0.05 7.36
N LYS A 233 2.90 1.20 7.55
CA LYS A 233 3.56 1.59 8.81
C LYS A 233 2.61 2.29 9.79
N GLY A 234 1.38 2.62 9.39
CA GLY A 234 0.36 3.24 10.25
C GLY A 234 -0.75 2.31 10.73
N VAL A 235 -0.86 1.09 10.18
CA VAL A 235 -1.96 0.15 10.46
C VAL A 235 -1.67 -0.77 11.64
N THR A 236 -2.64 -0.89 12.55
CA THR A 236 -2.59 -1.76 13.74
C THR A 236 -3.90 -2.51 13.92
N GLY A 237 -3.91 -3.53 14.77
CA GLY A 237 -5.09 -4.36 15.06
C GLY A 237 -4.93 -5.78 14.53
N ALA A 238 -6.02 -6.49 14.26
CA ALA A 238 -5.93 -7.86 13.78
C ALA A 238 -7.02 -8.21 12.77
N LEU A 239 -6.84 -9.34 12.09
CA LEU A 239 -7.82 -10.02 11.25
C LEU A 239 -7.98 -11.46 11.75
N SER A 240 -9.17 -12.03 11.63
CA SER A 240 -9.34 -13.49 11.61
C SER A 240 -9.42 -13.97 10.17
N TYR A 241 -8.82 -15.12 9.85
CA TYR A 241 -8.90 -15.70 8.52
C TYR A 241 -9.41 -17.14 8.53
N GLU A 242 -10.07 -17.52 7.45
CA GLU A 242 -10.30 -18.89 7.03
C GLU A 242 -9.89 -19.04 5.56
N SER A 243 -9.09 -20.05 5.26
CA SER A 243 -8.58 -20.34 3.93
C SER A 243 -8.86 -21.79 3.58
N THR A 244 -9.44 -22.02 2.41
CA THR A 244 -9.57 -23.34 1.81
C THR A 244 -8.54 -23.45 0.69
N ILE A 245 -7.60 -24.40 0.80
CA ILE A 245 -6.61 -24.68 -0.24
C ILE A 245 -6.83 -26.07 -0.84
N ARG A 246 -6.61 -26.20 -2.16
CA ARG A 246 -6.69 -27.48 -2.88
C ARG A 246 -5.53 -27.62 -3.85
N SER A 247 -4.82 -28.75 -3.79
CA SER A 247 -3.79 -29.06 -4.79
C SER A 247 -4.43 -29.36 -6.15
N ASN A 248 -3.89 -28.74 -7.20
CA ASN A 248 -4.31 -28.98 -8.59
C ASN A 248 -3.27 -29.82 -9.39
N GLN A 249 -2.27 -30.40 -8.71
CA GLN A 249 -1.27 -31.23 -9.38
C GLN A 249 -1.80 -32.61 -9.76
N THR A 250 -1.41 -33.09 -10.95
CA THR A 250 -1.83 -34.40 -11.46
C THR A 250 -1.16 -35.52 -10.65
N GLY A 251 -1.91 -36.14 -9.73
CA GLY A 251 -1.44 -37.27 -8.91
C GLY A 251 -1.25 -36.99 -7.41
N SER A 252 -1.53 -35.77 -6.95
CA SER A 252 -1.67 -35.45 -5.51
C SER A 252 -3.10 -35.67 -5.02
N ASP A 253 -3.30 -35.88 -3.72
CA ASP A 253 -4.65 -35.85 -3.12
C ASP A 253 -5.28 -34.47 -3.40
N THR A 254 -6.37 -34.47 -4.16
CA THR A 254 -7.14 -33.26 -4.52
C THR A 254 -8.09 -32.84 -3.40
N GLU A 255 -7.87 -33.31 -2.17
CA GLU A 255 -8.73 -32.98 -1.05
C GLU A 255 -8.52 -31.51 -0.65
N ALA A 256 -9.62 -30.79 -0.48
CA ALA A 256 -9.59 -29.42 0.03
C ALA A 256 -9.26 -29.45 1.52
N LYS A 257 -8.33 -28.58 1.95
CA LYS A 257 -7.96 -28.40 3.36
C LYS A 257 -8.40 -27.02 3.82
N ILE A 258 -8.98 -26.96 5.01
CA ILE A 258 -9.40 -25.70 5.64
C ILE A 258 -8.38 -25.34 6.71
N VAL A 259 -7.86 -24.13 6.61
CA VAL A 259 -6.85 -23.53 7.48
C VAL A 259 -7.42 -22.24 8.04
N ASN A 260 -7.30 -21.99 9.33
CA ASN A 260 -7.78 -20.75 9.94
C ASN A 260 -6.88 -20.28 11.06
N GLY A 261 -7.02 -19.01 11.41
CA GLY A 261 -6.13 -18.35 12.35
C GLY A 261 -6.39 -16.86 12.48
N THR A 262 -5.35 -16.14 12.91
CA THR A 262 -5.36 -14.68 13.03
C THR A 262 -4.13 -14.07 12.37
N LEU A 263 -4.27 -12.86 11.85
CA LEU A 263 -3.18 -12.01 11.41
C LEU A 263 -3.19 -10.73 12.26
N GLU A 264 -2.07 -10.30 12.82
CA GLU A 264 -1.98 -9.14 13.71
C GLU A 264 -1.04 -8.09 13.10
N PHE A 265 -1.53 -6.89 12.82
CA PHE A 265 -0.76 -5.79 12.24
C PHE A 265 0.07 -5.09 13.33
N ASN A 266 1.38 -4.93 13.08
CA ASN A 266 2.32 -4.42 14.08
C ASN A 266 2.53 -2.89 14.02
N GLY A 267 2.10 -2.23 12.94
CA GLY A 267 2.34 -0.79 12.73
C GLY A 267 3.79 -0.47 12.36
N ASP A 268 4.50 -1.41 11.76
CA ASP A 268 5.90 -1.27 11.31
C ASP A 268 6.08 -1.73 9.86
N GLY A 269 4.98 -1.97 9.13
CA GLY A 269 5.03 -2.60 7.80
C GLY A 269 5.02 -4.13 7.83
N THR A 270 4.92 -4.76 9.01
CA THR A 270 4.80 -6.21 9.15
C THR A 270 3.50 -6.65 9.85
N ALA A 271 3.16 -7.92 9.68
CA ALA A 271 2.09 -8.56 10.42
C ALA A 271 2.48 -9.97 10.90
N LEU A 272 1.90 -10.38 12.03
CA LEU A 272 2.11 -11.68 12.65
C LEU A 272 0.97 -12.64 12.35
N LEU A 273 1.25 -13.69 11.59
CA LEU A 273 0.34 -14.75 11.18
C LEU A 273 0.38 -15.91 12.18
N LYS A 274 -0.79 -16.28 12.70
CA LYS A 274 -0.95 -17.38 13.66
C LYS A 274 -1.97 -18.38 13.14
N PHE A 275 -1.55 -19.62 12.95
CA PHE A 275 -2.45 -20.72 12.61
C PHE A 275 -3.10 -21.28 13.88
N ARG A 276 -4.42 -21.52 13.88
CA ARG A 276 -5.19 -21.87 15.10
C ARG A 276 -4.68 -23.13 15.83
N ASP A 277 -4.20 -24.10 15.08
CA ASP A 277 -3.84 -25.44 15.58
C ASP A 277 -2.32 -25.71 15.43
N VAL A 278 -1.51 -24.68 15.17
CA VAL A 278 -0.03 -24.74 15.06
C VAL A 278 0.56 -23.71 16.02
N PHE A 279 1.67 -24.06 16.68
CA PHE A 279 2.34 -23.16 17.64
C PHE A 279 3.34 -22.23 16.97
N GLU A 280 3.90 -22.65 15.84
CA GLU A 280 4.70 -21.79 14.97
C GLU A 280 3.83 -20.63 14.51
N THR A 281 4.42 -19.46 14.61
CA THR A 281 3.88 -18.22 14.09
C THR A 281 4.75 -17.84 12.89
N TYR A 282 4.24 -16.99 12.01
CA TYR A 282 4.98 -16.53 10.84
C TYR A 282 4.85 -15.02 10.74
N ARG A 283 5.81 -14.34 10.14
CA ARG A 283 5.69 -12.91 9.85
C ARG A 283 5.45 -12.68 8.37
N ILE A 284 4.71 -11.62 8.09
CA ILE A 284 4.35 -11.20 6.73
C ILE A 284 4.84 -9.78 6.52
N ARG A 285 5.56 -9.53 5.42
CA ARG A 285 5.82 -8.16 4.93
C ARG A 285 4.56 -7.64 4.27
N LEU A 286 4.00 -6.55 4.78
CA LEU A 286 2.75 -5.99 4.25
C LEU A 286 2.93 -5.37 2.87
N GLU A 287 4.15 -5.03 2.49
CA GLU A 287 4.48 -4.54 1.17
C GLU A 287 4.28 -5.62 0.09
N SER A 288 4.98 -6.75 0.22
CA SER A 288 5.04 -7.82 -0.79
C SER A 288 4.23 -9.08 -0.44
N GLY A 289 3.61 -9.12 0.73
CA GLY A 289 2.92 -10.32 1.23
C GLY A 289 3.84 -11.53 1.43
N GLU A 290 5.15 -11.33 1.43
CA GLU A 290 6.13 -12.39 1.63
C GLU A 290 6.09 -12.90 3.07
N VAL A 291 6.11 -14.22 3.20
CA VAL A 291 6.18 -14.90 4.49
C VAL A 291 7.61 -15.27 4.79
N PHE A 292 8.05 -14.79 5.94
CA PHE A 292 9.31 -15.15 6.57
C PHE A 292 8.99 -15.80 7.92
N ASP A 293 9.82 -16.77 8.32
CA ASP A 293 9.55 -17.55 9.52
C ASP A 293 9.67 -16.63 10.77
N ASP A 294 8.98 -16.94 11.87
CA ASP A 294 9.05 -16.06 13.06
C ASP A 294 10.42 -16.03 13.69
N ASP A 295 11.22 -17.02 13.39
CA ASP A 295 12.62 -17.16 13.67
C ASP A 295 13.48 -16.39 12.66
N GLU A 296 12.95 -15.78 11.61
CA GLU A 296 13.75 -14.94 10.71
C GLU A 296 13.73 -13.45 11.16
N PHE A 297 14.87 -12.78 11.08
CA PHE A 297 15.04 -11.35 11.28
C PHE A 297 15.67 -10.72 10.05
N GLU A 298 15.36 -9.44 9.81
CA GLU A 298 16.03 -8.59 8.85
C GLU A 298 15.98 -7.15 9.37
N GLY A 299 17.07 -6.43 9.18
CA GLY A 299 17.10 -4.97 9.28
C GLY A 299 18.46 -4.42 9.64
N ARG A 300 18.61 -3.12 9.40
CA ARG A 300 19.83 -2.36 9.70
C ARG A 300 20.26 -2.45 11.16
N ILE A 301 21.55 -2.71 11.40
CA ILE A 301 22.19 -2.69 12.72
C ILE A 301 22.37 -1.24 13.20
N VAL A 302 21.85 -0.94 14.39
CA VAL A 302 21.94 0.38 15.06
C VAL A 302 22.83 0.38 16.30
N GLU A 303 23.13 -0.78 16.90
CA GLU A 303 23.99 -0.90 18.08
C GLU A 303 24.68 -2.27 18.11
N VAL A 304 25.92 -2.35 18.60
CA VAL A 304 26.61 -3.62 18.87
C VAL A 304 27.29 -3.61 20.25
N ASP A 305 27.02 -4.62 21.08
CA ASP A 305 27.67 -4.90 22.35
C ASP A 305 28.57 -6.15 22.22
N LEU A 306 29.86 -5.93 21.97
CA LEU A 306 30.88 -6.99 21.88
C LEU A 306 31.10 -7.76 23.19
N GLN A 307 30.72 -7.20 24.35
CA GLN A 307 30.89 -7.91 25.63
C GLN A 307 29.80 -8.97 25.81
N GLN A 308 28.62 -8.71 25.26
CA GLN A 308 27.48 -9.62 25.30
C GLN A 308 27.28 -10.40 24.00
N ASN A 309 28.04 -10.05 22.95
CA ASN A 309 27.85 -10.49 21.57
C ASN A 309 26.42 -10.22 21.08
N ILE A 310 25.91 -9.03 21.34
CA ILE A 310 24.55 -8.64 20.95
C ILE A 310 24.65 -7.53 19.92
N PHE A 311 23.85 -7.59 18.86
CA PHE A 311 23.57 -6.43 18.01
C PHE A 311 22.08 -6.06 18.12
N THR A 312 21.76 -4.79 17.90
CA THR A 312 20.39 -4.29 17.87
C THR A 312 20.09 -3.79 16.47
N ILE A 313 18.96 -4.18 15.89
CA ILE A 313 18.51 -3.69 14.57
C ILE A 313 17.48 -2.56 14.71
N SER A 314 17.18 -1.86 13.61
CA SER A 314 16.40 -0.60 13.57
C SER A 314 15.00 -0.71 14.19
N ASN A 315 14.38 -1.89 14.15
CA ASN A 315 13.10 -2.16 14.80
C ASN A 315 13.21 -2.38 16.34
N GLY A 316 14.41 -2.26 16.91
CA GLY A 316 14.70 -2.39 18.34
C GLY A 316 14.94 -3.82 18.84
N GLN A 317 14.96 -4.83 17.95
CA GLN A 317 15.27 -6.20 18.31
C GLN A 317 16.75 -6.37 18.66
N LYS A 318 17.07 -7.14 19.72
CA LYS A 318 18.43 -7.38 20.23
C LYS A 318 18.87 -8.83 20.00
N ILE A 319 19.69 -9.07 19.01
CA ILE A 319 20.07 -10.40 18.56
C ILE A 319 21.46 -10.75 19.09
N GLN A 320 21.57 -11.89 19.76
CA GLN A 320 22.81 -12.42 20.32
C GLN A 320 23.43 -13.45 19.40
N ILE A 321 24.72 -13.32 19.14
CA ILE A 321 25.54 -14.33 18.45
C ILE A 321 26.29 -15.14 19.50
N ASN A 322 26.34 -16.45 19.32
CA ASN A 322 27.11 -17.35 20.18
C ASN A 322 27.94 -18.33 19.36
N SER A 323 28.53 -19.34 20.02
CA SER A 323 29.39 -20.33 19.35
C SER A 323 28.65 -21.31 18.44
N GLU A 324 27.33 -21.29 18.46
CA GLU A 324 26.43 -22.14 17.66
C GLU A 324 25.80 -21.36 16.50
N THR A 325 25.91 -20.02 16.48
CA THR A 325 25.47 -19.19 15.37
C THR A 325 26.37 -19.42 14.14
N GLU A 326 25.76 -19.73 13.00
CA GLU A 326 26.40 -19.73 11.68
C GLU A 326 26.38 -18.30 11.12
N ILE A 327 27.50 -17.84 10.57
CA ILE A 327 27.53 -16.59 9.80
C ILE A 327 27.68 -17.02 8.35
N ASP A 328 26.81 -16.53 7.45
CA ASP A 328 26.80 -16.98 6.06
C ASP A 328 28.19 -16.74 5.42
N ASP A 329 28.66 -17.73 4.65
CA ASP A 329 29.94 -17.66 3.93
C ASP A 329 29.92 -16.53 2.87
N ASP A 330 28.73 -16.15 2.37
CA ASP A 330 28.54 -15.08 1.39
C ASP A 330 28.43 -13.68 2.04
N SER A 331 28.36 -13.59 3.38
CA SER A 331 28.33 -12.31 4.11
C SER A 331 29.55 -11.43 3.87
N ASP A 332 29.31 -10.12 3.76
CA ASP A 332 30.36 -9.10 3.69
C ASP A 332 31.18 -9.02 4.98
N PHE A 333 30.57 -9.35 6.12
CA PHE A 333 31.22 -9.34 7.43
C PHE A 333 31.08 -10.69 8.14
N GLN A 334 32.20 -11.23 8.60
CA GLN A 334 32.29 -12.60 9.14
C GLN A 334 32.36 -12.63 10.67
N SER A 335 32.16 -11.49 11.34
CA SER A 335 32.10 -11.39 12.81
C SER A 335 31.56 -10.04 13.30
N LEU A 336 31.08 -9.99 14.55
CA LEU A 336 30.72 -8.71 15.19
C LEU A 336 31.90 -7.75 15.35
N ASP A 337 33.13 -8.24 15.48
CA ASP A 337 34.31 -7.39 15.49
C ASP A 337 34.50 -6.68 14.13
N GLU A 338 34.21 -7.37 13.03
CA GLU A 338 34.22 -6.79 11.68
C GLU A 338 33.06 -5.83 11.47
N VAL A 339 31.84 -6.19 11.89
CA VAL A 339 30.66 -5.32 11.90
C VAL A 339 30.95 -4.03 12.67
N VAL A 340 31.49 -4.13 13.89
CA VAL A 340 31.88 -2.94 14.68
C VAL A 340 32.96 -2.13 13.98
N SER A 341 33.99 -2.78 13.42
CA SER A 341 35.06 -2.06 12.71
C SER A 341 34.52 -1.31 11.47
N ALA A 342 33.55 -1.89 10.79
CA ALA A 342 32.88 -1.30 9.64
C ALA A 342 31.95 -0.16 10.06
N MET A 343 31.14 -0.33 11.11
CA MET A 343 30.34 0.75 11.70
C MET A 343 31.21 1.91 12.23
N GLU A 344 32.34 1.62 12.87
CA GLU A 344 33.35 2.62 13.29
C GLU A 344 34.00 3.32 12.09
N SER A 345 34.07 2.64 10.95
CA SER A 345 34.51 3.22 9.66
C SER A 345 33.37 3.93 8.92
N GLY A 346 32.18 3.93 9.50
CA GLY A 346 30.99 4.57 8.99
C GLY A 346 30.30 3.86 7.84
N VAL A 347 30.33 2.54 7.84
CA VAL A 347 29.56 1.69 6.93
C VAL A 347 28.24 1.31 7.61
N ARG A 348 27.11 1.46 6.92
CA ARG A 348 25.84 0.87 7.35
C ARG A 348 25.81 -0.62 7.03
N ILE A 349 25.18 -1.38 7.90
CA ILE A 349 25.17 -2.83 7.83
C ILE A 349 23.74 -3.29 8.06
N GLU A 350 23.22 -4.04 7.11
CA GLU A 350 22.00 -4.80 7.27
C GLU A 350 22.33 -6.19 7.81
N ALA A 351 21.46 -6.69 8.68
CA ALA A 351 21.57 -8.04 9.20
C ALA A 351 20.30 -8.80 8.91
N GLU A 352 20.43 -9.96 8.29
CA GLU A 352 19.34 -10.91 8.07
C GLU A 352 19.70 -12.29 8.60
N GLY A 353 18.72 -13.15 8.85
CA GLY A 353 18.97 -14.54 9.22
C GLY A 353 17.97 -15.13 10.21
N GLU A 354 18.30 -16.30 10.73
CA GLU A 354 17.43 -17.06 11.65
C GLU A 354 17.80 -16.84 13.12
N TYR A 355 16.85 -17.01 14.04
CA TYR A 355 16.95 -16.78 15.47
C TYR A 355 16.10 -17.75 16.28
N TYR A 356 16.37 -17.85 17.57
CA TYR A 356 15.42 -18.40 18.54
C TYR A 356 15.36 -17.53 19.79
N LYS A 357 14.21 -17.54 20.47
CA LYS A 357 14.04 -16.83 21.76
C LYS A 357 14.25 -17.79 22.93
N PRO A 358 15.26 -17.56 23.79
CA PRO A 358 15.42 -18.34 25.01
C PRO A 358 14.35 -18.02 26.08
N ASP A 359 13.75 -16.82 26.05
CA ASP A 359 12.64 -16.41 26.93
C ASP A 359 11.72 -15.42 26.20
N GLU A 360 10.45 -15.80 26.02
CA GLU A 360 9.42 -14.99 25.35
C GLU A 360 9.14 -13.62 26.01
N ASN A 361 9.57 -13.40 27.26
CA ASN A 361 9.31 -12.15 27.99
C ASN A 361 10.51 -11.19 27.98
N VAL A 362 11.57 -11.54 27.24
CA VAL A 362 12.81 -10.77 27.18
C VAL A 362 13.08 -10.38 25.73
N ASN A 363 13.41 -9.11 25.51
CA ASN A 363 13.82 -8.55 24.23
C ASN A 363 15.25 -8.98 23.90
N LEU A 364 15.49 -10.30 23.84
CA LEU A 364 16.78 -10.93 23.56
C LEU A 364 16.55 -12.19 22.75
N TRP A 365 17.10 -12.18 21.54
CA TRP A 365 17.05 -13.24 20.56
C TRP A 365 18.43 -13.86 20.43
N ILE A 366 18.54 -15.10 20.00
CA ILE A 366 19.82 -15.75 19.73
C ILE A 366 19.82 -16.18 18.26
N ALA A 367 20.77 -15.68 17.46
CA ALA A 367 20.87 -16.04 16.05
C ALA A 367 21.29 -17.51 15.88
N GLY A 368 20.57 -18.24 15.04
CA GLY A 368 20.94 -19.55 14.51
C GLY A 368 21.86 -19.40 13.30
N GLU A 369 21.46 -18.53 12.38
CA GLU A 369 22.22 -18.11 11.20
C GLU A 369 22.13 -16.59 11.08
N VAL A 370 23.16 -15.94 10.56
CA VAL A 370 23.13 -14.51 10.28
C VAL A 370 23.97 -14.18 9.07
N GLU A 371 23.42 -13.36 8.19
CA GLU A 371 24.12 -12.69 7.13
C GLU A 371 24.26 -11.20 7.46
N PHE A 372 25.47 -10.68 7.25
CA PHE A 372 25.79 -9.26 7.44
C PHE A 372 26.17 -8.67 6.09
N GLU A 373 25.30 -7.83 5.55
CA GLU A 373 25.50 -7.18 4.27
C GLU A 373 25.81 -5.69 4.44
N ASN A 374 26.64 -5.16 3.56
CA ASN A 374 26.83 -3.73 3.44
C ASN A 374 25.61 -3.11 2.73
N GLU A 375 24.81 -2.36 3.48
CA GLU A 375 23.62 -1.63 2.99
C GLU A 375 24.01 -0.49 2.01
N GLY A 376 25.30 -0.14 1.94
CA GLY A 376 25.75 1.08 1.30
C GLY A 376 25.55 2.30 2.20
N ASN A 377 26.13 3.42 1.81
CA ASN A 377 25.91 4.68 2.50
C ASN A 377 25.13 5.64 1.62
N GLU A 378 23.99 5.16 1.13
CA GLU A 378 23.09 5.87 0.23
C GLU A 378 21.75 6.01 0.97
N PHE A 379 20.94 7.00 0.61
CA PHE A 379 19.56 7.15 1.08
C PHE A 379 18.71 7.79 0.01
N GLU A 380 17.42 7.49 0.02
CA GLU A 380 16.38 8.13 -0.79
C GLU A 380 15.14 8.31 0.11
N GLU A 381 14.79 9.56 0.44
CA GLU A 381 13.69 9.83 1.39
C GLU A 381 13.24 11.31 1.37
N PHE A 382 12.02 11.56 1.83
CA PHE A 382 11.52 12.91 2.05
C PHE A 382 12.29 13.68 3.12
N VAL A 383 12.48 14.96 2.87
CA VAL A 383 13.08 15.90 3.80
C VAL A 383 12.03 16.43 4.77
N GLU A 384 12.22 16.18 6.06
CA GLU A 384 11.39 16.78 7.12
C GLU A 384 11.84 18.22 7.40
N ASN A 385 13.15 18.46 7.47
CA ASN A 385 13.69 19.75 7.85
C ASN A 385 15.13 19.95 7.39
N LEU A 386 15.47 21.18 6.96
CA LEU A 386 16.83 21.58 6.62
C LEU A 386 17.23 22.83 7.42
N ASN A 387 18.32 22.73 8.19
CA ASN A 387 18.79 23.80 9.09
C ASN A 387 20.23 24.21 8.74
N LEU A 388 20.39 25.37 8.10
CA LEU A 388 21.72 25.88 7.72
C LEU A 388 22.57 26.32 8.92
N ALA A 389 21.96 26.71 10.04
CA ALA A 389 22.70 27.17 11.21
C ALA A 389 23.46 26.00 11.87
N ASP A 390 22.85 24.82 11.87
CA ASP A 390 23.45 23.59 12.36
C ASP A 390 24.05 22.73 11.24
N SER A 391 23.87 23.16 9.98
CA SER A 391 24.26 22.45 8.75
C SER A 391 23.74 21.02 8.77
N SER A 392 22.45 20.85 9.05
CA SER A 392 21.83 19.54 9.19
C SER A 392 20.59 19.38 8.32
N LEU A 393 20.47 18.22 7.70
CA LEU A 393 19.30 17.71 7.00
C LEU A 393 18.64 16.64 7.87
N THR A 394 17.32 16.73 8.07
CA THR A 394 16.53 15.72 8.77
C THR A 394 15.55 15.11 7.80
N LEU A 395 15.59 13.78 7.67
CA LEU A 395 14.66 13.02 6.83
C LEU A 395 13.38 12.68 7.61
N SER A 396 12.32 12.33 6.89
CA SER A 396 11.01 11.92 7.45
C SER A 396 11.12 10.71 8.40
N THR A 397 12.14 9.87 8.22
CA THR A 397 12.50 8.74 9.07
C THR A 397 13.08 9.16 10.43
N GLY A 398 13.34 10.46 10.63
CA GLY A 398 13.98 11.04 11.81
C GLY A 398 15.51 10.98 11.77
N GLU A 399 16.11 10.47 10.69
CA GLU A 399 17.54 10.45 10.50
C GLU A 399 18.11 11.86 10.29
N ILE A 400 19.26 12.14 10.87
CA ILE A 400 19.89 13.46 10.80
C ILE A 400 21.26 13.36 10.15
N PHE A 401 21.40 14.02 9.00
CA PHE A 401 22.62 14.15 8.24
C PHE A 401 23.19 15.55 8.39
N TYR A 402 24.51 15.68 8.24
CA TYR A 402 25.22 16.94 8.39
C TYR A 402 25.96 17.29 7.11
N LEU A 403 25.72 18.50 6.64
CA LEU A 403 26.41 19.09 5.50
C LEU A 403 27.76 19.65 5.95
N ASN A 404 28.75 19.58 5.07
CA ASN A 404 30.03 20.24 5.26
C ASN A 404 30.52 20.91 3.97
N ALA A 405 31.65 21.60 4.03
CA ALA A 405 32.21 22.34 2.89
C ALA A 405 32.65 21.49 1.68
N LYS A 406 32.56 20.16 1.77
CA LYS A 406 32.87 19.19 0.72
C LYS A 406 31.65 18.39 0.27
N THR A 407 30.50 18.56 0.92
CA THR A 407 29.26 17.96 0.44
C THR A 407 29.01 18.52 -0.96
N ASP A 408 28.94 17.63 -1.94
CA ASP A 408 28.47 17.99 -3.27
C ASP A 408 26.96 18.17 -3.19
N LEU A 409 26.49 19.27 -3.74
CA LEU A 409 25.08 19.62 -3.71
C LEU A 409 24.65 19.65 -5.16
N GLU A 410 23.90 18.62 -5.53
CA GLU A 410 23.18 18.60 -6.78
C GLU A 410 21.79 19.19 -6.50
N PHE A 411 21.28 19.87 -7.51
CA PHE A 411 19.94 20.41 -7.51
C PHE A 411 19.43 20.10 -8.90
N ASP A 412 18.29 19.43 -8.99
CA ASP A 412 17.59 19.35 -10.26
C ASP A 412 16.99 20.72 -10.63
N ASP A 413 16.30 20.81 -11.77
CA ASP A 413 15.72 22.05 -12.30
C ASP A 413 14.80 22.80 -11.31
N ASP A 414 14.33 22.12 -10.25
CA ASP A 414 13.47 22.65 -9.18
C ASP A 414 14.18 23.59 -8.19
N PHE A 415 15.47 23.38 -7.95
CA PHE A 415 16.22 24.11 -6.92
C PHE A 415 17.50 24.72 -7.48
N ASN A 416 17.95 25.82 -6.87
CA ASN A 416 19.25 26.42 -7.21
C ASN A 416 20.15 26.58 -5.98
N SER A 417 19.61 26.31 -4.78
CA SER A 417 20.28 26.49 -3.51
C SER A 417 19.55 25.78 -2.37
N LEU A 418 20.27 25.55 -1.26
CA LEU A 418 19.67 25.07 -0.02
C LEU A 418 18.67 26.07 0.59
N GLU A 419 18.83 27.36 0.30
CA GLU A 419 17.85 28.37 0.66
C GLU A 419 16.51 28.14 -0.04
N ASP A 420 16.52 27.74 -1.32
CA ASP A 420 15.31 27.41 -2.08
C ASP A 420 14.63 26.15 -1.51
N VAL A 421 15.42 25.14 -1.15
CA VAL A 421 14.93 23.93 -0.46
C VAL A 421 14.25 24.28 0.87
N ILE A 422 14.84 25.18 1.65
CA ILE A 422 14.23 25.64 2.91
C ILE A 422 12.96 26.44 2.67
N GLU A 423 12.92 27.27 1.63
CA GLU A 423 11.69 27.98 1.26
C GLU A 423 10.59 26.99 0.92
N ALA A 424 10.87 26.01 0.07
CA ALA A 424 9.94 24.92 -0.27
C ALA A 424 9.43 24.17 0.97
N LEU A 425 10.32 23.77 1.89
CA LEU A 425 9.94 23.12 3.15
C LEU A 425 9.04 24.02 4.04
N ASN A 426 9.30 25.33 4.10
CA ASN A 426 8.47 26.26 4.86
C ASN A 426 7.08 26.47 4.24
N LEU A 427 6.97 26.25 2.92
CA LEU A 427 5.71 26.19 2.20
C LEU A 427 5.04 24.81 2.30
N ASN A 428 5.65 23.87 3.04
CA ASN A 428 5.26 22.47 3.15
C ASN A 428 5.24 21.73 1.80
N LEU A 429 6.12 22.10 0.88
CA LEU A 429 6.30 21.35 -0.36
C LEU A 429 7.02 20.01 -0.10
N PRO A 430 6.69 18.96 -0.86
CA PRO A 430 7.30 17.64 -0.73
C PRO A 430 8.70 17.63 -1.35
N VAL A 431 9.70 17.97 -0.55
CA VAL A 431 11.10 17.87 -0.98
C VAL A 431 11.58 16.44 -0.78
N TYR A 432 11.99 15.79 -1.87
CA TYR A 432 12.68 14.50 -1.83
C TYR A 432 14.19 14.73 -1.85
N ALA A 433 14.93 13.85 -1.20
CA ALA A 433 16.38 13.87 -1.23
C ALA A 433 16.94 12.46 -1.43
N GLU A 434 17.83 12.36 -2.39
CA GLU A 434 18.68 11.19 -2.62
C GLU A 434 20.13 11.61 -2.34
N GLY A 435 20.92 10.75 -1.70
CA GLY A 435 22.32 11.10 -1.50
C GLY A 435 23.20 10.07 -0.84
N ASP A 436 24.49 10.37 -0.91
CA ASP A 436 25.56 9.59 -0.31
C ASP A 436 26.07 10.24 0.98
N PHE A 437 26.55 9.42 1.90
CA PHE A 437 27.18 9.92 3.12
C PHE A 437 28.32 9.02 3.61
N TYR A 438 28.96 9.46 4.69
CA TYR A 438 29.81 8.63 5.52
C TYR A 438 29.55 8.94 6.99
N VAL A 439 29.78 7.99 7.89
CA VAL A 439 29.74 8.29 9.33
C VAL A 439 31.09 8.83 9.78
N ASP A 440 31.10 10.00 10.41
CA ASP A 440 32.31 10.57 11.01
C ASP A 440 32.71 9.76 12.25
N PRO A 441 33.93 9.18 12.28
CA PRO A 441 34.34 8.26 13.34
C PRO A 441 34.61 8.94 14.69
N GLU A 442 34.79 10.27 14.73
CA GLU A 442 35.01 11.00 15.98
C GLU A 442 33.70 11.47 16.62
N THR A 443 32.67 11.71 15.81
CA THR A 443 31.40 12.30 16.25
C THR A 443 30.19 11.40 16.09
N GLU A 444 30.35 10.26 15.40
CA GLU A 444 29.28 9.30 15.04
C GLU A 444 28.15 9.95 14.23
N ARG A 445 28.42 11.08 13.57
CA ARG A 445 27.45 11.82 12.76
C ARG A 445 27.46 11.34 11.31
N PHE A 446 26.29 11.27 10.69
CA PHE A 446 26.18 11.06 9.24
C PHE A 446 26.56 12.36 8.53
N ILE A 447 27.60 12.30 7.72
CA ILE A 447 28.12 13.45 6.99
C ILE A 447 27.87 13.24 5.51
N LEU A 448 27.10 14.12 4.89
CA LEU A 448 26.76 14.03 3.46
C LEU A 448 28.03 14.23 2.62
N THR A 449 28.24 13.31 1.68
CA THR A 449 29.21 13.48 0.60
C THR A 449 28.55 14.08 -0.63
N GLU A 450 27.33 13.65 -0.93
CA GLU A 450 26.54 14.09 -2.08
C GLU A 450 25.08 14.09 -1.64
N VAL A 451 24.31 15.06 -2.10
CA VAL A 451 22.86 15.05 -1.96
C VAL A 451 22.26 15.81 -3.12
N ASP A 452 21.26 15.21 -3.73
CA ASP A 452 20.37 15.83 -4.68
C ASP A 452 19.04 16.15 -3.99
N PHE A 453 18.40 17.22 -4.44
CA PHE A 453 17.08 17.63 -3.97
C PHE A 453 16.19 17.84 -5.18
N GLU A 454 14.98 17.30 -5.09
CA GLU A 454 13.93 17.49 -6.08
C GLU A 454 12.58 17.72 -5.40
N LEU A 455 11.66 18.35 -6.12
CA LEU A 455 10.27 18.43 -5.69
C LEU A 455 9.53 17.20 -6.22
N GLU A 456 9.12 16.31 -5.32
CA GLU A 456 8.28 15.19 -5.70
C GLU A 456 6.82 15.66 -5.74
N MET A 457 6.45 16.28 -6.86
CA MET A 457 5.09 16.74 -7.12
C MET A 457 4.32 15.73 -7.97
N ASP A 458 3.02 15.66 -7.73
CA ASP A 458 2.13 15.01 -8.66
C ASP A 458 1.84 16.00 -9.80
N GLU A 459 1.90 15.52 -11.04
CA GLU A 459 1.43 16.26 -12.21
C GLU A 459 -0.08 16.01 -12.42
N PHE A 460 -0.78 16.92 -13.10
CA PHE A 460 -2.12 16.68 -13.67
C PHE A 460 -2.27 17.38 -15.01
N GLU A 461 -3.06 16.78 -15.90
CA GLU A 461 -3.48 17.34 -17.19
C GLU A 461 -4.96 16.97 -17.34
N GLU A 462 -5.86 17.95 -17.20
CA GLU A 462 -7.29 17.65 -17.12
C GLU A 462 -8.18 18.86 -17.44
N LEU A 463 -9.38 18.61 -17.96
CA LEU A 463 -10.35 19.68 -18.22
C LEU A 463 -10.88 20.30 -16.92
N VAL A 464 -11.01 21.63 -16.90
CA VAL A 464 -11.62 22.36 -15.80
C VAL A 464 -13.15 22.23 -15.88
N GLN A 465 -13.76 21.59 -14.87
CA GLN A 465 -15.21 21.45 -14.77
C GLN A 465 -15.87 22.72 -14.21
N SER A 466 -15.31 23.32 -13.17
CA SER A 466 -15.84 24.54 -12.56
C SER A 466 -14.79 25.32 -11.78
N VAL A 467 -15.01 26.62 -11.63
CA VAL A 467 -14.17 27.52 -10.84
C VAL A 467 -14.99 28.14 -9.71
N ASP A 468 -14.49 28.05 -8.48
CA ASP A 468 -14.95 28.79 -7.32
C ASP A 468 -13.95 29.92 -7.01
N ILE A 469 -14.22 31.11 -7.55
CA ILE A 469 -13.35 32.28 -7.40
C ILE A 469 -13.27 32.74 -5.94
N ASP A 470 -14.36 32.60 -5.17
CA ASP A 470 -14.39 33.10 -3.78
C ASP A 470 -13.47 32.27 -2.89
N ASN A 471 -13.34 30.97 -3.18
CA ASN A 471 -12.45 30.05 -2.46
C ASN A 471 -11.13 29.76 -3.19
N GLN A 472 -10.93 30.33 -4.38
CA GLN A 472 -9.78 30.07 -5.28
C GLN A 472 -9.59 28.59 -5.62
N VAL A 473 -10.68 27.85 -5.76
CA VAL A 473 -10.65 26.41 -6.06
C VAL A 473 -11.08 26.16 -7.49
N ILE A 474 -10.32 25.36 -8.22
CA ILE A 474 -10.79 24.73 -9.45
C ILE A 474 -11.25 23.32 -9.14
N THR A 475 -12.29 22.87 -9.83
CA THR A 475 -12.72 21.47 -9.85
C THR A 475 -12.44 20.95 -11.23
N LEU A 476 -11.58 19.94 -11.34
CA LEU A 476 -11.28 19.25 -12.58
C LEU A 476 -12.40 18.29 -12.95
N ILE A 477 -12.45 17.85 -14.21
CA ILE A 477 -13.50 16.97 -14.73
C ILE A 477 -13.42 15.59 -14.05
N ASN A 478 -12.22 15.12 -13.70
CA ASN A 478 -12.01 13.94 -12.88
C ASN A 478 -12.52 14.09 -11.43
N GLY A 479 -12.91 15.29 -11.04
CA GLY A 479 -13.42 15.67 -9.74
C GLY A 479 -12.45 16.52 -8.93
N GLN A 480 -11.16 16.26 -9.05
CA GLN A 480 -10.17 16.77 -8.13
C GLN A 480 -10.32 18.28 -7.90
N GLN A 481 -10.43 18.64 -6.62
CA GLN A 481 -10.48 20.04 -6.20
C GLN A 481 -9.07 20.48 -5.87
N ILE A 482 -8.60 21.50 -6.58
CA ILE A 482 -7.26 22.03 -6.38
C ILE A 482 -7.37 23.51 -6.04
N LEU A 483 -6.71 23.87 -4.94
CA LEU A 483 -6.60 25.22 -4.45
C LEU A 483 -5.49 25.96 -5.19
N ILE A 484 -5.84 27.11 -5.75
CA ILE A 484 -4.91 28.09 -6.28
C ILE A 484 -4.65 29.10 -5.16
N THR A 485 -3.38 29.31 -4.84
CA THR A 485 -2.98 30.24 -3.78
C THR A 485 -2.32 31.48 -4.38
N GLU A 486 -1.98 32.45 -3.53
CA GLU A 486 -1.17 33.60 -3.97
C GLU A 486 0.26 33.19 -4.40
N GLU A 487 0.69 31.98 -4.05
CA GLU A 487 2.01 31.43 -4.36
C GLU A 487 2.00 30.57 -5.63
N THR A 488 0.83 30.17 -6.11
CA THR A 488 0.68 29.38 -7.33
C THR A 488 1.21 30.15 -8.55
N ILE A 489 2.08 29.52 -9.32
CA ILE A 489 2.62 30.04 -10.58
C ILE A 489 1.63 29.75 -11.69
N ILE A 490 0.86 30.76 -12.10
CA ILE A 490 0.01 30.66 -13.29
C ILE A 490 0.86 31.00 -14.53
N GLU A 491 1.13 30.00 -15.35
CA GLU A 491 1.85 30.16 -16.61
C GLU A 491 1.10 31.03 -17.60
N GLN A 492 1.84 31.79 -18.41
CA GLN A 492 1.21 32.68 -19.38
C GLN A 492 0.83 31.94 -20.65
N ASP A 493 -0.47 31.68 -20.82
CA ASP A 493 -1.03 31.18 -22.08
C ASP A 493 -2.41 31.80 -22.40
N ASP A 494 -3.39 31.02 -22.86
CA ASP A 494 -4.73 31.48 -23.25
C ASP A 494 -5.50 32.12 -22.10
N PHE A 495 -5.38 31.55 -20.88
CA PHE A 495 -6.00 32.09 -19.68
C PHE A 495 -4.96 32.26 -18.56
N ASN A 496 -4.91 33.45 -17.97
CA ASN A 496 -3.85 33.87 -17.04
C ASN A 496 -4.39 34.14 -15.63
N SER A 497 -5.66 33.79 -15.37
CA SER A 497 -6.33 33.97 -14.08
C SER A 497 -7.58 33.12 -13.97
N LEU A 498 -8.01 32.84 -12.74
CA LEU A 498 -9.28 32.16 -12.47
C LEU A 498 -10.49 32.90 -13.02
N GLU A 499 -10.47 34.24 -13.03
CA GLU A 499 -11.54 35.03 -13.63
C GLU A 499 -11.67 34.83 -15.15
N GLU A 500 -10.54 34.65 -15.84
CA GLU A 500 -10.53 34.37 -17.28
C GLU A 500 -11.03 32.95 -17.57
N VAL A 501 -10.56 31.96 -16.80
CA VAL A 501 -11.04 30.57 -16.88
C VAL A 501 -12.56 30.51 -16.62
N ALA A 502 -13.04 31.15 -15.56
CA ALA A 502 -14.47 31.17 -15.24
C ALA A 502 -15.29 31.83 -16.35
N ALA A 503 -14.80 32.93 -16.95
CA ALA A 503 -15.48 33.59 -18.07
C ALA A 503 -15.51 32.72 -19.34
N ALA A 504 -14.48 31.92 -19.58
CA ALA A 504 -14.41 30.97 -20.70
C ALA A 504 -15.45 29.85 -20.52
N LEU A 505 -15.50 29.23 -19.33
CA LEU A 505 -16.49 28.20 -18.99
C LEU A 505 -17.93 28.74 -19.11
N ASP A 506 -18.20 29.97 -18.63
CA ASP A 506 -19.49 30.64 -18.78
C ASP A 506 -19.88 30.90 -20.25
N ALA A 507 -18.89 31.06 -21.12
CA ALA A 507 -19.08 31.20 -22.56
C ALA A 507 -19.25 29.84 -23.28
N GLY A 508 -19.08 28.73 -22.56
CA GLY A 508 -19.11 27.37 -23.10
C GLY A 508 -17.82 26.96 -23.83
N ILE A 509 -16.71 27.62 -23.54
CA ILE A 509 -15.36 27.26 -24.01
C ILE A 509 -14.81 26.20 -23.05
N SER A 510 -14.28 25.11 -23.59
CA SER A 510 -13.59 24.07 -22.82
C SER A 510 -12.19 24.56 -22.45
N VAL A 511 -11.81 24.40 -21.18
CA VAL A 511 -10.51 24.85 -20.67
C VAL A 511 -9.79 23.63 -20.11
N GLU A 512 -8.58 23.39 -20.59
CA GLU A 512 -7.68 22.39 -20.05
C GLU A 512 -6.75 23.04 -19.02
N ALA A 513 -6.46 22.32 -17.94
CA ALA A 513 -5.48 22.72 -16.94
C ALA A 513 -4.39 21.66 -16.86
N ASP A 514 -3.14 22.09 -17.00
CA ASP A 514 -1.94 21.28 -16.89
C ASP A 514 -1.04 21.89 -15.80
N GLY A 515 -0.50 21.09 -14.89
CA GLY A 515 0.41 21.61 -13.88
C GLY A 515 0.81 20.63 -12.78
N ASP A 516 1.57 21.17 -11.82
CA ASP A 516 2.13 20.45 -10.68
C ASP A 516 1.40 20.81 -9.39
N TYR A 517 1.18 19.82 -8.53
CA TYR A 517 0.48 20.01 -7.26
C TYR A 517 0.99 19.08 -6.17
N TYR A 518 0.63 19.42 -4.93
CA TYR A 518 0.96 18.63 -3.75
C TYR A 518 -0.20 18.65 -2.74
N TYR A 519 -0.24 17.67 -1.84
CA TYR A 519 -1.26 17.60 -0.80
C TYR A 519 -0.83 18.35 0.46
N ASN A 520 -1.60 19.37 0.85
CA ASN A 520 -1.45 20.02 2.15
C ASN A 520 -2.33 19.33 3.20
N SER A 521 -1.69 18.60 4.13
CA SER A 521 -2.39 17.85 5.18
C SER A 521 -3.01 18.73 6.26
N ALA A 522 -2.47 19.93 6.52
CA ALA A 522 -3.01 20.84 7.54
C ALA A 522 -4.36 21.43 7.12
N GLU A 523 -4.58 21.60 5.82
CA GLU A 523 -5.79 22.17 5.24
C GLU A 523 -6.64 21.13 4.48
N ALA A 524 -6.16 19.88 4.41
CA ALA A 524 -6.78 18.75 3.73
C ALA A 524 -7.21 19.07 2.29
N ILE A 525 -6.32 19.72 1.53
CA ILE A 525 -6.57 20.20 0.17
C ILE A 525 -5.32 20.07 -0.70
N TRP A 526 -5.54 19.76 -1.98
CA TRP A 526 -4.49 19.79 -2.99
C TRP A 526 -4.19 21.23 -3.34
N ILE A 527 -2.91 21.62 -3.31
CA ILE A 527 -2.46 22.96 -3.64
C ILE A 527 -1.67 22.90 -4.92
N VAL A 528 -2.06 23.72 -5.90
CA VAL A 528 -1.32 23.90 -7.15
C VAL A 528 -0.02 24.65 -6.87
N TYR A 529 1.10 24.11 -7.31
CA TYR A 529 2.36 24.83 -7.38
C TYR A 529 2.49 25.61 -8.69
N SER A 530 2.34 24.93 -9.82
CA SER A 530 2.37 25.51 -11.17
C SER A 530 1.10 25.11 -11.92
N ILE A 531 0.56 26.00 -12.75
CA ILE A 531 -0.58 25.67 -13.61
C ILE A 531 -0.62 26.50 -14.86
N LYS A 532 -0.96 25.84 -15.94
CA LYS A 532 -1.20 26.39 -17.25
C LYS A 532 -2.66 26.14 -17.62
N PHE A 533 -3.30 27.15 -18.22
CA PHE A 533 -4.66 27.04 -18.71
C PHE A 533 -4.72 27.31 -20.20
N GLU A 534 -5.25 26.36 -20.96
CA GLU A 534 -5.36 26.42 -22.42
C GLU A 534 -6.80 26.23 -22.89
N GLU A 535 -7.13 26.81 -24.05
CA GLU A 535 -8.37 26.46 -24.74
C GLU A 535 -8.22 25.04 -25.32
N ASP A 536 -9.10 24.13 -24.93
CA ASP A 536 -9.10 22.76 -25.44
C ASP A 536 -9.43 22.76 -26.95
N SER A 537 -8.36 22.67 -27.73
CA SER A 537 -8.39 22.79 -29.19
C SER A 537 -8.91 21.53 -29.90
N ASP A 538 -9.12 20.42 -29.18
CA ASP A 538 -9.65 19.18 -29.72
C ASP A 538 -11.19 19.19 -29.83
N SER A 539 -11.84 20.24 -29.33
CA SER A 539 -13.29 20.43 -29.41
C SER A 539 -13.83 20.91 -30.78
N GLU A 540 -12.96 21.18 -31.78
CA GLU A 540 -13.38 21.58 -33.14
C GLU A 540 -13.57 20.42 -34.15
N GLU A 541 -13.36 19.14 -33.77
CA GLU A 541 -13.65 17.97 -34.62
C GLU A 541 -14.80 17.09 -34.09
N ASP A 542 -16.03 17.62 -33.99
CA ASP A 542 -17.26 16.79 -33.97
C ASP A 542 -18.47 17.39 -34.73
#